data_AF-A0A5J4PBX2-F1
#
_entry.id   AF-A0A5J4PBX2-F1
#
_cell.length_a   1.000
_cell.length_b   1.000
_cell.length_c   1.000
_cell.angle_alpha   90.00
_cell.angle_beta   90.00
_cell.angle_gamma   90.00
#
_symmetry.space_group_name_H-M   'P 1'
#
loop_
_entity.id
_entity.type
_entity.pdbx_description
1 polymer ?
#
loop_
_entity_poly.entity_id
_entity_poly.type
_entity_poly.pdbx_seq_one_letter_code
_entity_poly.pdbx_strand_id
1 'polypeptide(L)'
;MTGKIVLITGASSGIGESCAWKFASQGANIILNARNVSKLETLKQELEAAYGVRACLLPIDVRDRVAMAKALDSLPKDWKNIDILINNAGLVIG
;
A
#
# COMPACT_ATOMS: atom_id res chain seq x y z
N MET A 1 -6.17 5.02 -14.02
CA MET A 1 -5.27 5.37 -12.90
C MET A 1 -3.80 5.24 -13.28
N THR A 2 -3.49 5.08 -14.57
CA THR A 2 -2.12 4.83 -15.06
C THR A 2 -1.12 5.85 -14.55
N GLY A 3 -0.06 5.35 -13.90
CA GLY A 3 1.04 6.17 -13.38
C GLY A 3 0.76 6.86 -12.05
N LYS A 4 -0.49 6.91 -11.58
CA LYS A 4 -0.85 7.44 -10.25
C LYS A 4 -0.31 6.56 -9.13
N ILE A 5 0.00 7.17 -7.98
CA ILE A 5 0.48 6.47 -6.79
C ILE A 5 -0.60 6.46 -5.72
N VAL A 6 -0.99 5.27 -5.29
CA VAL A 6 -2.02 5.05 -4.28
C VAL A 6 -1.38 4.43 -3.04
N LEU A 7 -1.41 5.13 -1.91
CA LEU A 7 -1.04 4.59 -0.60
C LEU A 7 -2.26 3.98 0.08
N ILE A 8 -2.19 2.70 0.42
CA ILE A 8 -3.26 1.96 1.08
C ILE A 8 -2.77 1.47 2.44
N THR A 9 -3.45 1.90 3.49
CA THR A 9 -3.22 1.40 4.86
C THR A 9 -4.13 0.20 5.15
N GLY A 10 -3.63 -0.78 5.91
CA GLY A 10 -4.36 -2.04 6.14
C GLY A 10 -4.49 -2.89 4.88
N ALA A 11 -3.50 -2.83 3.98
CA ALA A 11 -3.55 -3.50 2.68
C ALA A 11 -3.43 -5.03 2.73
N SER A 12 -3.08 -5.61 3.88
CA SER A 12 -2.78 -7.04 4.03
C SER A 12 -4.01 -7.97 4.11
N SER A 13 -5.23 -7.44 4.01
CA SER A 13 -6.45 -8.24 4.07
C SER A 13 -7.70 -7.45 3.68
N GLY A 14 -8.75 -8.17 3.27
CA GLY A 14 -10.13 -7.66 3.22
C GLY A 14 -10.30 -6.49 2.24
N ILE A 15 -10.89 -5.39 2.71
CA ILE A 15 -11.18 -4.22 1.87
C ILE A 15 -9.89 -3.57 1.36
N GLY A 16 -8.86 -3.44 2.21
CA GLY A 16 -7.58 -2.83 1.82
C GLY A 16 -6.89 -3.60 0.71
N GLU A 17 -6.88 -4.93 0.82
CA GLU A 17 -6.37 -5.82 -0.21
C GLU A 17 -7.19 -5.70 -1.51
N SER A 18 -8.52 -5.73 -1.40
CA SER A 18 -9.42 -5.57 -2.55
C SER A 18 -9.24 -4.21 -3.25
N CYS A 19 -9.00 -3.14 -2.50
CA CYS A 19 -8.64 -1.84 -3.04
C CYS A 19 -7.33 -1.89 -3.81
N ALA A 20 -6.31 -2.59 -3.30
CA ALA A 20 -5.03 -2.73 -3.99
C ALA A 20 -5.22 -3.41 -5.36
N TRP A 21 -5.96 -4.51 -5.42
CA TRP A 21 -6.36 -5.18 -6.66
C TRP A 21 -7.12 -4.23 -7.61
N LYS A 22 -8.11 -3.50 -7.09
CA LYS A 22 -8.95 -2.60 -7.92
C LYS A 22 -8.17 -1.43 -8.50
N PHE A 23 -7.25 -0.83 -7.75
CA PHE A 23 -6.42 0.28 -8.25
C PHE A 23 -5.31 -0.22 -9.19
N ALA A 24 -4.69 -1.36 -8.88
CA ALA A 24 -3.66 -1.97 -9.73
C ALA A 24 -4.24 -2.36 -11.11
N SER A 25 -5.43 -2.97 -11.15
CA SER A 25 -6.12 -3.30 -12.41
C SER A 25 -6.46 -2.07 -13.28
N GLN A 26 -6.40 -0.86 -12.72
CA GLN A 26 -6.58 0.41 -13.44
C GLN A 26 -5.25 1.11 -13.78
N GLY A 27 -4.12 0.42 -13.58
CA GLY A 27 -2.76 0.87 -13.89
C GLY A 27 -2.09 1.72 -12.81
N ALA A 28 -2.65 1.79 -11.59
CA ALA A 28 -2.04 2.54 -10.50
C ALA A 28 -0.81 1.81 -9.92
N ASN A 29 0.22 2.55 -9.55
CA ASN A 29 1.28 2.05 -8.69
C ASN A 29 0.80 2.09 -7.23
N ILE A 30 1.11 1.07 -6.45
CA ILE A 30 0.53 0.90 -5.10
C ILE A 30 1.62 0.96 -4.03
N ILE A 31 1.41 1.75 -2.98
CA ILE A 31 2.17 1.63 -1.73
C ILE A 31 1.31 0.84 -0.75
N LEU A 32 1.81 -0.32 -0.33
CA LEU A 32 1.13 -1.26 0.53
C LEU A 32 1.62 -1.10 1.97
N ASN A 33 0.75 -0.60 2.85
CA ASN A 33 1.03 -0.46 4.27
C ASN A 33 0.18 -1.42 5.12
N ALA A 34 0.84 -2.21 5.96
CA ALA A 34 0.26 -3.05 7.02
C ALA A 34 1.39 -3.59 7.92
N ARG A 35 1.03 -4.33 8.98
CA ARG A 35 2.02 -4.92 9.90
C ARG A 35 2.57 -6.26 9.43
N ASN A 36 1.81 -7.03 8.66
CA ASN A 36 2.20 -8.38 8.24
C ASN A 36 2.99 -8.32 6.93
N VAL A 37 4.32 -8.32 7.05
CA VAL A 37 5.25 -8.20 5.91
C VAL A 37 5.04 -9.32 4.88
N SER A 38 4.93 -10.57 5.33
CA SER A 38 4.78 -11.73 4.43
C SER A 38 3.55 -11.60 3.53
N LYS A 39 2.40 -11.18 4.09
CA LYS A 39 1.20 -10.93 3.28
C LYS A 39 1.39 -9.78 2.28
N LEU A 40 2.11 -8.74 2.67
CA LEU A 40 2.40 -7.61 1.77
C LEU A 40 3.33 -8.02 0.62
N GLU A 41 4.34 -8.83 0.89
CA GLU A 41 5.25 -9.37 -0.13
C GLU A 41 4.52 -10.23 -1.15
N THR A 42 3.66 -11.15 -0.68
CA THR A 42 2.79 -11.95 -1.56
C THR A 42 1.91 -11.05 -2.43
N LEU A 43 1.17 -10.12 -1.80
CA LEU A 43 0.30 -9.20 -2.52
C LEU A 43 1.06 -8.35 -3.54
N LYS A 44 2.26 -7.85 -3.19
CA LYS A 44 3.13 -7.13 -4.13
C LYS A 44 3.42 -7.98 -5.37
N GLN A 45 3.92 -9.20 -5.17
CA GLN A 45 4.29 -10.08 -6.28
C GLN A 45 3.08 -10.38 -7.18
N GLU A 46 1.93 -10.64 -6.58
CA GLU A 46 0.69 -10.93 -7.30
C GLU A 46 0.20 -9.72 -8.13
N LEU A 47 0.20 -8.52 -7.56
CA LEU A 47 -0.23 -7.31 -8.26
C LEU A 47 0.71 -6.94 -9.41
N GLU A 48 2.02 -7.05 -9.18
CA GLU A 48 3.05 -6.77 -10.21
C GLU A 48 2.95 -7.79 -11.36
N ALA A 49 2.77 -9.07 -11.04
CA ALA A 49 2.61 -10.13 -12.05
C ALA A 49 1.29 -10.02 -12.84
N ALA A 50 0.19 -9.69 -12.18
CA ALA A 50 -1.14 -9.65 -12.81
C ALA A 50 -1.34 -8.43 -13.72
N TYR A 51 -0.76 -7.28 -13.37
CA TYR A 51 -1.08 -6.00 -14.03
C TYR A 51 0.13 -5.22 -14.55
N GLY A 52 1.36 -5.67 -14.27
CA GLY A 52 2.57 -4.96 -14.69
C GLY A 52 2.75 -3.58 -14.03
N VAL A 53 2.01 -3.30 -12.96
CA VAL A 53 2.19 -2.10 -12.14
C VAL A 53 3.39 -2.27 -11.21
N ARG A 54 3.82 -1.20 -10.54
CA ARG A 54 4.81 -1.29 -9.46
C ARG A 54 4.10 -1.32 -8.11
N ALA A 55 4.65 -2.04 -7.15
CA ALA A 55 4.20 -2.00 -5.75
C ALA A 55 5.38 -1.78 -4.78
N CYS A 56 5.18 -0.90 -3.79
CA CYS A 56 6.15 -0.57 -2.75
C CYS A 56 5.63 -1.02 -1.39
N LEU A 57 6.48 -1.60 -0.55
CA LEU A 57 6.10 -2.03 0.79
C LEU A 57 6.42 -0.95 1.81
N LEU A 58 5.49 -0.71 2.72
CA LEU A 58 5.66 0.21 3.83
C LEU A 58 5.15 -0.44 5.12
N PRO A 59 5.88 -1.42 5.68
CA PRO A 59 5.37 -2.30 6.74
C PRO A 59 5.40 -1.63 8.13
N ILE A 60 4.61 -0.58 8.30
CA ILE A 60 4.59 0.26 9.51
C ILE A 60 3.21 0.20 10.16
N ASP A 61 3.18 0.17 11.49
CA ASP A 61 1.95 0.36 12.26
C ASP A 61 1.53 1.83 12.20
N VAL A 62 0.35 2.10 11.63
CA VAL A 62 -0.21 3.46 11.50
C VAL A 62 -0.44 4.17 12.84
N ARG A 63 -0.46 3.42 13.96
CA ARG A 63 -0.54 3.99 15.32
C ARG A 63 0.75 4.69 15.73
N ASP A 64 1.90 4.27 15.18
CA ASP A 64 3.18 4.93 15.40
C ASP A 64 3.38 6.07 14.40
N ARG A 65 2.93 7.27 14.79
CA ARG A 65 3.03 8.47 13.96
C ARG A 65 4.47 8.84 13.62
N VAL A 66 5.42 8.59 14.52
CA VAL A 66 6.83 8.96 14.32
C VAL A 66 7.47 8.01 13.32
N ALA A 67 7.24 6.70 13.47
CA ALA A 67 7.71 5.72 12.50
C ALA A 67 7.06 5.93 11.13
N MET A 68 5.77 6.24 11.09
CA MET A 68 5.04 6.52 9.84
C MET A 68 5.63 7.72 9.10
N ALA A 69 5.87 8.83 9.79
CA ALA A 69 6.48 10.02 9.19
C ALA A 69 7.87 9.71 8.62
N LYS A 70 8.73 9.05 9.42
CA LYS A 70 10.08 8.64 8.97
C LYS A 70 10.02 7.71 7.76
N ALA A 71 9.06 6.80 7.73
CA ALA A 71 8.93 5.85 6.64
C ALA A 71 8.49 6.54 5.35
N LEU A 72 7.54 7.48 5.42
CA LEU A 72 7.16 8.33 4.28
C LEU A 72 8.34 9.16 3.77
N ASP A 73 9.13 9.75 4.68
CA ASP A 73 10.31 10.53 4.31
C ASP A 73 11.40 9.67 3.66
N SER A 74 11.49 8.40 4.04
CA SER A 74 12.44 7.43 3.50
C SER A 74 12.03 6.82 2.16
N LEU A 75 10.79 7.07 1.69
CA LEU A 75 10.36 6.57 0.39
C LEU A 75 11.29 7.06 -0.73
N PRO A 76 11.60 6.22 -1.74
CA PRO A 76 12.35 6.67 -2.90
C PRO A 76 11.66 7.85 -3.59
N LYS A 77 12.42 8.73 -4.24
CA LYS A 77 11.90 9.97 -4.86
C LYS A 77 10.66 9.72 -5.73
N ASP A 78 10.68 8.66 -6.52
CA ASP A 78 9.59 8.30 -7.44
C ASP A 78 8.31 7.82 -6.76
N TRP A 79 8.33 7.61 -5.44
CA TRP A 79 7.19 7.20 -4.62
C TRP A 79 6.68 8.31 -3.69
N LYS A 80 7.38 9.46 -3.61
CA LYS A 80 7.02 10.55 -2.70
C LYS A 80 5.76 11.31 -3.11
N ASN A 81 5.46 11.35 -4.40
CA ASN A 81 4.28 12.04 -4.92
C ASN A 81 3.05 11.14 -4.86
N ILE A 82 2.51 10.95 -3.66
CA ILE A 82 1.29 10.18 -3.44
C ILE A 82 0.08 10.98 -3.93
N ASP A 83 -0.64 10.43 -4.91
CA ASP A 83 -1.85 11.07 -5.46
C ASP A 83 -3.10 10.75 -4.65
N ILE A 84 -3.19 9.53 -4.11
CA ILE A 84 -4.37 9.02 -3.42
C ILE A 84 -3.94 8.31 -2.14
N LEU A 85 -4.62 8.63 -1.03
CA LEU A 85 -4.48 7.95 0.24
C LEU A 85 -5.78 7.24 0.61
N ILE A 86 -5.70 5.94 0.82
CA ILE A 86 -6.78 5.12 1.37
C ILE A 86 -6.47 4.81 2.85
N ASN A 87 -7.11 5.57 3.73
CA ASN A 87 -7.06 5.37 5.19
C ASN A 87 -7.98 4.21 5.61
N ASN A 88 -7.62 2.98 5.24
CA ASN A 88 -8.41 1.78 5.50
C ASN A 88 -7.95 0.99 6.75
N ALA A 89 -6.73 1.20 7.27
CA ALA A 89 -6.29 0.49 8.47
C ALA A 89 -7.28 0.71 9.64
N GLY A 90 -7.84 -0.38 10.15
CA GLY A 90 -8.78 -0.41 11.26
C GLY A 90 -8.67 -1.73 12.02
N LEU A 91 -9.17 -1.74 13.26
CA LEU A 91 -9.21 -2.93 14.11
C LEU A 91 -10.67 -3.32 14.34
N VAL A 92 -11.03 -4.55 13.99
CA VAL A 92 -12.28 -5.15 14.46
C VAL A 92 -12.00 -5.75 15.83
N ILE A 93 -12.63 -5.19 16.86
CA ILE A 93 -12.68 -5.79 18.19
C ILE A 93 -14.01 -6.54 18.22
N GLY A 94 -13.94 -7.85 17.95
CA GLY A 94 -15.07 -8.77 18.04
C GLY A 94 -15.12 -9.44 19.39
#